data_AF-A0A2V8P7H8-F1
#
_entry.id   AF-A0A2V8P7H8-F1
#
_cell.length_a   1.000
_cell.length_b   1.000
_cell.length_c   1.000
_cell.angle_alpha   90.00
_cell.angle_beta   90.00
_cell.angle_gamma   90.00
#
_symmetry.space_group_name_H-M   'P 1'
#
loop_
_entity.id
_entity.type
_entity.pdbx_description
1 polymer ?
#
loop_
_entity_poly.entity_id
_entity_poly.type
_entity_poly.pdbx_seq_one_letter_code
_entity_poly.pdbx_strand_id
1 'polypeptide(L)'
;MATRIQENFPLQRLDVFSHPTQDDYERAKDKARQLLRSVLPESAWSELEEKGVIQVAGKRGTYVISPYSQTEIRDCCSGRCIAYACLQLSIPAPTYDRMVAEYLLIKNAEEVYWKTANIFSRSGNEFGIATLFLIAFDIALFVNLLLEVLTVH
;
A
#
# COMPACT_ATOMS: atom_id res chain seq x y z
N MET A 1 -32.08 38.54 35.80
CA MET A 1 -32.26 37.07 35.89
C MET A 1 -31.99 36.49 34.50
N ALA A 2 -30.79 35.98 34.28
CA ALA A 2 -30.38 35.41 33.01
C ALA A 2 -30.42 33.88 33.12
N THR A 3 -31.39 33.27 32.46
CA THR A 3 -31.58 31.83 32.34
C THR A 3 -30.46 31.25 31.48
N ARG A 4 -29.53 30.53 32.10
CA ARG A 4 -28.54 29.69 31.39
C ARG A 4 -29.26 28.44 30.90
N ILE A 5 -29.55 28.37 29.61
CA ILE A 5 -29.96 27.14 28.95
C ILE A 5 -28.71 26.28 28.80
N GLN A 6 -28.62 25.24 29.61
CA GLN A 6 -27.59 24.21 29.50
C GLN A 6 -28.03 23.25 28.38
N GLU A 7 -27.54 23.49 27.17
CA GLU A 7 -27.71 22.56 26.06
C GLU A 7 -26.91 21.29 26.36
N ASN A 8 -27.62 20.27 26.86
CA ASN A 8 -27.11 18.90 26.91
C ASN A 8 -26.99 18.40 25.46
N PHE A 9 -25.81 18.56 24.87
CA PHE A 9 -25.45 17.84 23.65
C PHE A 9 -25.36 16.35 23.99
N PRO A 10 -26.22 15.49 23.42
CA PRO A 10 -26.03 14.05 23.57
C PRO A 10 -24.77 13.67 22.80
N LEU A 11 -23.76 13.17 23.51
CA LEU A 11 -22.57 12.54 22.97
C LEU A 11 -22.95 11.25 22.21
N GLN A 12 -23.51 11.39 21.01
CA GLN A 12 -23.57 10.30 20.03
C GLN A 12 -22.22 10.23 19.32
N ARG A 13 -21.25 9.56 19.93
CA ARG A 13 -20.02 9.19 19.25
C ARG A 13 -19.49 7.86 19.79
N LEU A 14 -20.23 6.80 19.54
CA LEU A 14 -19.81 5.41 19.80
C LEU A 14 -19.85 4.54 18.54
N ASP A 15 -20.58 4.93 17.48
CA ASP A 15 -20.74 4.11 16.28
C ASP A 15 -19.78 4.47 15.12
N VAL A 16 -18.73 5.27 15.37
CA VAL A 16 -17.76 5.64 14.31
C VAL A 16 -16.83 4.48 13.95
N PHE A 17 -16.77 3.45 14.79
CA PHE A 17 -15.90 2.28 14.63
C PHE A 17 -16.66 0.96 14.49
N SER A 18 -17.96 0.99 14.17
CA SER A 18 -18.65 -0.23 13.80
C SER A 18 -18.09 -0.75 12.48
N HIS A 19 -17.47 -1.92 12.52
CA HIS A 19 -17.06 -2.61 11.30
C HIS A 19 -18.28 -2.78 10.39
N PRO A 20 -18.15 -2.50 9.08
CA PRO A 20 -19.27 -2.66 8.16
C PRO A 20 -19.77 -4.10 8.22
N THR A 21 -21.10 -4.27 8.16
CA THR A 21 -21.68 -5.60 8.08
C THR A 21 -21.23 -6.27 6.78
N GLN A 22 -21.23 -7.61 6.73
CA GLN A 22 -20.82 -8.35 5.53
C GLN A 22 -21.65 -7.95 4.29
N ASP A 23 -22.93 -7.64 4.47
CA ASP A 23 -23.83 -7.18 3.41
C ASP A 23 -23.46 -5.78 2.91
N ASP A 24 -23.05 -4.88 3.81
CA ASP A 24 -22.58 -3.55 3.43
C ASP A 24 -21.28 -3.61 2.63
N TYR A 25 -20.38 -4.53 3.00
CA TYR A 25 -19.12 -4.76 2.31
C TYR A 25 -19.33 -5.24 0.86
N GLU A 26 -20.16 -6.27 0.65
CA GLU A 26 -20.43 -6.78 -0.71
C GLU A 26 -21.16 -5.73 -1.57
N ARG A 27 -22.10 -4.97 -0.98
CA ARG A 27 -22.75 -3.87 -1.69
C ARG A 27 -21.77 -2.77 -2.11
N ALA A 28 -20.83 -2.41 -1.24
CA ALA A 28 -19.82 -1.40 -1.54
C ALA A 28 -18.86 -1.87 -2.64
N LYS A 29 -18.44 -3.14 -2.57
CA LYS A 29 -17.63 -3.80 -3.60
C LYS A 29 -18.31 -3.81 -4.98
N ASP A 30 -19.60 -4.12 -5.06
CA ASP A 30 -20.35 -4.09 -6.32
C ASP A 30 -20.41 -2.68 -6.92
N LYS A 31 -20.64 -1.66 -6.09
CA LYS A 31 -20.62 -0.26 -6.53
C LYS A 31 -19.24 0.15 -7.03
N ALA A 32 -18.18 -0.22 -6.32
CA ALA A 32 -16.80 0.06 -6.72
C ALA A 32 -16.46 -0.60 -8.06
N ARG A 33 -16.91 -1.84 -8.26
CA ARG A 33 -16.75 -2.56 -9.52
C ARG A 33 -17.51 -1.90 -10.67
N GLN A 34 -18.74 -1.46 -10.45
CA GLN A 34 -19.51 -0.68 -11.43
C GLN A 34 -18.80 0.64 -11.78
N LEU A 35 -18.23 1.31 -10.78
CA LEU A 35 -17.46 2.53 -11.01
C LEU A 35 -16.22 2.26 -11.86
N LEU A 36 -15.44 1.22 -11.55
CA LEU A 36 -14.32 0.78 -12.40
C LEU A 36 -14.76 0.55 -13.85
N ARG A 37 -15.90 -0.14 -14.06
CA ARG A 37 -16.44 -0.36 -15.40
C ARG A 37 -16.71 0.94 -16.15
N SER A 38 -17.19 1.98 -15.46
CA SER A 38 -17.50 3.27 -16.07
C SER A 38 -16.28 4.14 -16.38
N VAL A 39 -15.16 3.97 -15.66
CA VAL A 39 -13.96 4.82 -15.81
C VAL A 39 -12.85 4.16 -16.62
N LEU A 40 -12.84 2.83 -16.70
CA LEU A 40 -11.85 2.08 -17.46
C LEU A 40 -12.23 2.03 -18.95
N PRO A 41 -11.26 2.15 -19.86
CA PRO A 41 -11.48 1.84 -21.27
C PRO A 41 -11.80 0.34 -21.42
N GLU A 42 -12.57 -0.01 -22.45
CA GLU A 42 -12.99 -1.39 -22.73
C GLU A 42 -11.83 -2.39 -22.74
N SER A 43 -10.70 -2.03 -23.33
CA SER A 43 -9.52 -2.90 -23.36
C SER A 43 -8.96 -3.21 -21.97
N ALA A 44 -8.92 -2.22 -21.08
CA ALA A 44 -8.43 -2.40 -19.71
C ALA A 44 -9.46 -3.14 -18.83
N TRP A 45 -10.76 -2.97 -19.11
CA TRP A 45 -11.79 -3.75 -18.46
C TRP A 45 -11.70 -5.24 -18.85
N SER A 46 -11.58 -5.53 -20.15
CA SER A 46 -11.38 -6.91 -20.62
C SER A 46 -10.10 -7.52 -20.03
N GLU A 47 -9.01 -6.75 -19.92
CA GLU A 47 -7.78 -7.23 -19.28
C GLU A 47 -7.99 -7.52 -17.79
N LEU A 48 -8.76 -6.70 -17.08
CA LEU A 48 -9.12 -6.96 -15.69
C LEU A 48 -9.98 -8.23 -15.54
N GLU A 49 -10.93 -8.46 -16.45
CA GLU A 49 -11.77 -9.67 -16.42
C GLU A 49 -10.99 -10.94 -16.76
N GLU A 50 -10.05 -10.87 -17.71
CA GLU A 50 -9.26 -12.02 -18.15
C GLU A 50 -8.09 -12.33 -17.21
N LYS A 51 -7.31 -11.31 -16.84
CA LYS A 51 -6.04 -11.47 -16.11
C LYS A 51 -6.12 -11.09 -14.64
N GLY A 52 -7.21 -10.42 -14.21
CA GLY A 52 -7.35 -9.94 -12.84
C GLY A 52 -6.49 -8.72 -12.50
N VAL A 53 -5.93 -8.03 -13.50
CA VAL A 53 -5.04 -6.88 -13.31
C VAL A 53 -5.34 -5.74 -14.28
N ILE A 54 -5.02 -4.52 -13.87
CA ILE A 54 -5.05 -3.32 -14.71
C ILE A 54 -3.61 -2.84 -14.88
N GLN A 55 -3.18 -2.67 -16.13
CA GLN A 55 -1.88 -2.07 -16.44
C GLN A 55 -2.07 -0.59 -16.78
N VAL A 56 -1.31 0.27 -16.12
CA VAL A 56 -1.31 1.72 -16.37
C VAL A 56 0.11 2.20 -16.61
N ALA A 57 0.36 2.80 -17.76
CA ALA A 57 1.64 3.46 -18.02
C ALA A 57 1.66 4.84 -17.34
N GLY A 58 2.65 5.10 -16.50
CA GLY A 58 2.92 6.45 -15.97
C GLY A 58 4.34 6.90 -16.25
N LYS A 59 4.74 8.03 -15.66
CA LYS A 59 6.05 8.67 -15.88
C LYS A 59 7.19 7.90 -15.22
N ARG A 60 6.92 7.24 -14.10
CA ARG A 60 7.95 6.54 -13.28
C ARG A 60 8.00 5.04 -13.50
N GLY A 61 7.07 4.48 -14.29
CA GLY A 61 6.97 3.04 -14.50
C GLY A 61 5.62 2.62 -15.07
N THR A 62 5.49 1.33 -15.33
CA THR A 62 4.21 0.67 -15.58
C THR A 62 3.66 0.14 -14.26
N TYR A 63 2.46 0.57 -13.89
CA TYR A 63 1.77 0.15 -12.69
C TYR A 63 0.88 -1.05 -12.98
N VAL A 64 0.98 -2.10 -12.18
CA VAL A 64 0.10 -3.27 -12.25
C VAL A 64 -0.76 -3.28 -10.99
N ILE A 65 -2.04 -2.95 -11.17
CA ILE A 65 -3.02 -2.81 -10.09
C ILE A 65 -3.89 -4.07 -10.06
N SER A 66 -4.08 -4.68 -8.89
CA SER A 66 -4.93 -5.87 -8.74
C SER A 66 -5.78 -5.78 -7.46
N PRO A 67 -6.92 -6.47 -7.36
CA PRO A 67 -7.75 -6.46 -6.15
C PRO A 67 -7.14 -7.24 -4.98
N TYR A 68 -6.20 -8.15 -5.25
CA TYR A 68 -5.69 -9.11 -4.27
C TYR A 68 -4.21 -8.90 -3.91
N SER A 69 -3.53 -7.94 -4.54
CA SER A 69 -2.13 -7.64 -4.30
C SER A 69 -1.87 -6.14 -4.17
N GLN A 70 -0.71 -5.83 -3.60
CA GLN A 70 -0.12 -4.50 -3.72
C GLN A 70 0.12 -4.18 -5.21
N THR A 71 0.13 -2.88 -5.51
CA THR A 71 0.36 -2.39 -6.86
C THR A 71 1.84 -2.52 -7.20
N GLU A 72 2.15 -3.26 -8.25
CA GLU A 72 3.54 -3.42 -8.68
C GLU A 72 3.94 -2.22 -9.55
N ILE A 73 5.14 -1.70 -9.31
CA ILE A 73 5.78 -0.70 -10.17
C ILE A 73 6.83 -1.43 -10.99
N ARG A 74 6.64 -1.48 -12.30
CA ARG A 74 7.54 -2.15 -13.25
C ARG A 74 8.30 -1.13 -14.06
N ASP A 75 9.57 -1.42 -14.29
CA ASP A 75 10.43 -0.63 -15.17
C ASP A 75 9.93 -0.72 -16.63
N CYS A 76 9.80 0.44 -17.29
CA CYS A 76 9.21 0.54 -18.63
C CYS A 76 10.03 -0.17 -19.71
N CYS A 77 11.34 -0.29 -19.52
CA CYS A 77 12.26 -0.86 -20.51
C CYS A 77 12.42 -2.37 -20.35
N SER A 78 12.60 -2.83 -19.12
CA SER A 78 12.92 -4.23 -18.80
C SER A 78 11.70 -5.05 -18.38
N GLY A 79 10.57 -4.41 -18.05
CA GLY A 79 9.37 -5.07 -17.53
C GLY A 79 9.54 -5.67 -16.12
N ARG A 80 10.70 -5.48 -15.49
CA ARG A 80 10.97 -6.01 -14.15
C ARG A 80 10.23 -5.18 -13.11
N CYS A 81 9.58 -5.83 -12.15
CA CYS A 81 9.07 -5.13 -10.98
C CYS A 81 10.25 -4.60 -10.15
N ILE A 82 10.24 -3.30 -9.89
CA ILE A 82 11.28 -2.55 -9.18
C ILE A 82 10.82 -2.13 -7.78
N ALA A 83 9.51 -1.99 -7.57
CA ALA A 83 8.93 -1.62 -6.30
C ALA A 83 7.48 -2.10 -6.19
N TYR A 84 6.99 -2.16 -4.96
CA TYR A 84 5.59 -2.39 -4.63
C TYR A 84 5.03 -1.15 -3.96
N ALA A 85 3.79 -0.79 -4.28
CA ALA A 85 3.10 0.34 -3.71
C ALA A 85 1.77 -0.12 -3.10
N CYS A 86 1.43 0.45 -1.96
CA CYS A 86 0.14 0.23 -1.32
C CYS A 86 -0.47 1.59 -0.97
N LEU A 87 -1.58 1.96 -1.62
CA LEU A 87 -2.36 3.12 -1.18
C LEU A 87 -3.09 2.76 0.12
N GLN A 88 -2.65 3.37 1.22
CA GLN A 88 -3.28 3.18 2.52
C GLN A 88 -4.35 4.27 2.73
N LEU A 89 -5.61 3.87 2.64
CA LEU A 89 -6.74 4.75 2.92
C LEU A 89 -6.85 4.97 4.43
N SER A 90 -7.25 6.19 4.83
CA SER A 90 -7.45 6.54 6.25
C SER A 90 -8.59 5.76 6.90
N ILE A 91 -9.53 5.27 6.09
CA ILE A 91 -10.66 4.44 6.48
C ILE A 91 -10.54 3.13 5.70
N PRO A 92 -10.73 1.96 6.34
CA PRO A 92 -10.80 0.69 5.64
C PRO A 92 -11.88 0.75 4.54
N ALA A 93 -11.50 0.41 3.31
CA ALA A 93 -12.40 0.39 2.18
C ALA A 93 -12.29 -0.96 1.45
N PRO A 94 -13.34 -1.39 0.73
CA PRO A 94 -13.27 -2.52 -0.19
C PRO A 94 -12.08 -2.44 -1.12
N THR A 95 -11.52 -3.59 -1.50
CA THR A 95 -10.32 -3.66 -2.35
C THR A 95 -10.52 -2.99 -3.71
N TYR A 96 -11.73 -3.03 -4.26
CA TYR A 96 -12.08 -2.38 -5.51
C TYR A 96 -12.10 -0.84 -5.39
N ASP A 97 -12.47 -0.27 -4.24
CA ASP A 97 -12.39 1.18 -4.02
C ASP A 97 -10.94 1.65 -4.01
N ARG A 98 -10.04 0.87 -3.38
CA ARG A 98 -8.59 1.11 -3.48
C ARG A 98 -8.14 1.12 -4.94
N MET A 99 -8.54 0.13 -5.74
CA MET A 99 -8.16 0.08 -7.16
C MET A 99 -8.66 1.30 -7.94
N VAL A 100 -9.89 1.76 -7.70
CA VAL A 100 -10.42 2.99 -8.33
C VAL A 100 -9.53 4.17 -7.97
N ALA A 101 -9.25 4.35 -6.69
CA ALA A 101 -8.43 5.46 -6.20
C ALA A 101 -7.01 5.42 -6.79
N GLU A 102 -6.36 4.26 -6.79
CA GLU A 102 -5.03 4.07 -7.37
C GLU A 102 -5.03 4.38 -8.87
N TYR A 103 -5.98 3.82 -9.62
CA TYR A 103 -6.10 4.08 -11.05
C TYR A 103 -6.28 5.57 -11.36
N LEU A 104 -7.20 6.24 -10.66
CA LEU A 104 -7.47 7.67 -10.88
C LEU A 104 -6.29 8.55 -10.48
N LEU A 105 -5.62 8.26 -9.36
CA LEU A 105 -4.46 8.99 -8.91
C LEU A 105 -3.28 8.79 -9.85
N ILE A 106 -2.96 7.56 -10.26
CA ILE A 106 -1.87 7.29 -11.20
C ILE A 106 -2.13 7.98 -12.55
N LYS A 107 -3.36 7.89 -13.07
CA LYS A 107 -3.70 8.45 -14.39
C LYS A 107 -3.71 9.98 -14.41
N ASN A 108 -4.17 10.64 -13.35
CA ASN A 108 -4.41 12.09 -13.36
C ASN A 108 -3.42 12.89 -12.50
N ALA A 109 -2.86 12.28 -11.45
CA ALA A 109 -2.06 12.95 -10.43
C ALA A 109 -0.96 12.04 -9.85
N GLU A 110 -0.14 11.44 -10.72
CA GLU A 110 0.89 10.46 -10.33
C GLU A 110 1.82 10.96 -9.21
N GLU A 111 2.18 12.23 -9.20
CA GLU A 111 3.02 12.81 -8.14
C GLU A 111 2.32 12.82 -6.77
N VAL A 112 0.99 12.95 -6.73
CA VAL A 112 0.21 12.82 -5.49
C VAL A 112 0.20 11.37 -5.04
N TYR A 113 -0.01 10.43 -5.96
CA TYR A 113 0.06 9.01 -5.66
C TYR A 113 1.37 8.64 -4.97
N TRP A 114 2.51 9.08 -5.51
CA TRP A 114 3.83 8.82 -4.92
C TRP A 114 4.05 9.45 -3.55
N LYS A 115 3.38 10.55 -3.23
CA LYS A 115 3.45 11.19 -1.91
C LYS A 115 2.59 10.48 -0.88
N THR A 116 1.51 9.82 -1.30
CA THR A 116 0.53 9.22 -0.39
C THR A 116 0.62 7.70 -0.29
N ALA A 117 1.16 7.04 -1.31
CA ALA A 117 1.31 5.59 -1.31
C ALA A 117 2.55 5.19 -0.51
N ASN A 118 2.44 4.07 0.22
CA ASN A 118 3.59 3.44 0.84
C ASN A 118 4.33 2.63 -0.23
N ILE A 119 5.57 3.04 -0.56
CA ILE A 119 6.37 2.42 -1.62
C ILE A 119 7.53 1.64 -1.01
N PHE A 120 7.61 0.37 -1.35
CA PHE A 120 8.62 -0.59 -0.92
C PHE A 120 9.49 -0.94 -2.12
N SER A 121 10.79 -0.66 -2.06
CA SER A 121 11.71 -1.11 -3.10
C SER A 121 11.76 -2.64 -3.13
N ARG A 122 11.77 -3.25 -4.32
CA ARG A 122 12.00 -4.68 -4.47
C ARG A 122 13.46 -5.05 -4.25
N SER A 123 14.39 -4.10 -4.30
CA SER A 123 15.79 -4.35 -3.96
C SER A 123 15.95 -4.59 -2.46
N GLY A 124 15.56 -5.78 -1.99
CA GLY A 124 15.92 -6.29 -0.67
C GLY A 124 17.42 -6.55 -0.51
N ASN A 125 18.25 -6.05 -1.43
CA ASN A 125 19.69 -6.17 -1.45
C ASN A 125 20.40 -4.87 -1.07
N GLU A 126 19.69 -3.90 -0.50
CA GLU A 126 20.33 -2.89 0.32
C GLU A 126 20.61 -3.50 1.70
N PHE A 127 21.53 -4.48 1.75
CA PHE A 127 22.35 -4.58 2.95
C PHE A 127 23.12 -3.26 3.00
N GLY A 128 22.52 -2.27 3.66
CA GLY A 128 23.14 -0.97 3.84
C GLY A 128 24.53 -1.18 4.39
N ILE A 129 25.47 -0.32 4.01
CA ILE A 129 26.86 -0.35 4.48
C ILE A 129 26.92 -0.53 6.02
N ALA A 130 25.96 0.05 6.74
CA ALA A 130 25.78 -0.14 8.18
C ALA A 130 25.55 -1.60 8.61
N THR A 131 24.71 -2.36 7.92
CA THR A 131 24.43 -3.78 8.20
C THR A 131 25.66 -4.65 7.94
N LEU A 132 26.44 -4.34 6.89
CA LEU A 132 27.72 -4.99 6.63
C LEU A 132 28.74 -4.73 7.75
N PHE A 133 28.82 -3.48 8.25
CA PHE A 133 29.68 -3.14 9.38
C PHE A 133 29.27 -3.85 10.67
N LEU A 134 27.97 -3.99 10.93
CA LEU A 134 27.47 -4.73 12.09
C LEU A 134 27.84 -6.21 12.03
N ILE A 135 27.66 -6.86 10.87
CA ILE A 135 28.05 -8.26 10.69
C ILE A 135 29.57 -8.43 10.89
N ALA A 136 30.38 -7.53 10.32
CA ALA A 136 31.83 -7.58 10.49
C ALA A 136 32.26 -7.36 11.96
N PHE A 137 31.59 -6.44 12.66
CA PHE A 137 31.82 -6.18 14.08
C PHE A 137 31.47 -7.39 14.95
N ASP A 138 30.32 -8.03 14.72
CA ASP A 138 29.90 -9.23 15.45
C ASP A 138 30.89 -10.39 15.26
N ILE A 139 31.37 -10.60 14.03
CA ILE A 139 32.40 -11.61 13.75
C ILE A 139 33.70 -11.30 14.50
N ALA A 140 34.15 -10.03 14.47
CA ALA A 140 35.38 -9.63 15.16
C ALA A 140 35.26 -9.81 16.69
N LEU A 141 34.11 -9.48 17.27
CA LEU A 141 33.83 -9.63 18.69
C LEU A 141 33.77 -11.11 19.08
N PHE A 142 33.15 -11.95 18.25
CA PHE A 142 33.12 -13.39 18.45
C PHE A 142 34.52 -14.03 18.38
N VAL A 143 35.35 -13.63 17.41
CA VAL A 143 36.73 -14.11 17.31
C VAL A 143 37.57 -13.67 18.51
N ASN A 144 37.44 -12.41 18.95
CA ASN A 144 38.13 -11.93 20.14
C ASN A 144 37.71 -12.71 21.40
N LEU A 145 36.41 -12.94 21.59
CA LEU A 145 35.90 -13.73 22.70
C LEU A 145 36.43 -15.18 22.65
N LEU A 146 36.47 -15.78 21.46
CA LEU A 146 36.98 -17.14 21.26
C LEU A 146 38.47 -17.23 21.60
N LEU A 147 39.27 -16.24 21.16
CA LEU A 147 40.69 -16.18 21.47
C LEU A 147 40.92 -16.00 22.97
N GLU A 148 40.17 -15.13 23.63
CA GLU A 148 40.27 -14.91 25.08
C GLU A 148 39.91 -16.17 25.88
N VAL A 149 38.89 -16.91 25.47
CA VAL A 149 38.54 -18.20 26.09
C VAL A 149 39.62 -19.25 25.87
N LEU A 150 40.26 -19.27 24.69
CA LEU A 150 41.28 -20.26 24.34
C LEU A 150 42.68 -19.93 24.93
N THR A 151 42.98 -18.67 25.24
CA THR A 151 44.26 -18.26 25.85
C THR A 151 44.26 -18.24 27.37
N VAL A 152 43.09 -18.34 28.01
CA VAL A 152 42.93 -18.44 29.47
C VAL A 152 43.04 -19.90 29.98
N HIS A 153 43.26 -20.87 29.09
CA HIS A 153 43.61 -22.26 29.40
C HIS A 153 45.07 -22.58 29.05
#